data_AF-L9VVK8-F1
#
_entry.id   AF-L9VVK8-F1
#
_cell.length_a   1.000
_cell.length_b   1.000
_cell.length_c   1.000
_cell.angle_alpha   90.00
_cell.angle_beta   90.00
_cell.angle_gamma   90.00
#
_symmetry.space_group_name_H-M   'P 1'
#
loop_
_entity.id
_entity.type
_entity.pdbx_description
1 polymer ?
#
loop_
_entity_poly.entity_id
_entity_poly.type
_entity_poly.pdbx_seq_one_letter_code
_entity_poly.pdbx_strand_id
1 'polypeptide(L)' 'MTHTIEISDDLKDRLDSHCEEDQTIEELLEELVSIYETDGAFLQEGYSE' A
#
# COMPACT_ATOMS: atom_id res chain seq x y z
N MET A 1 -9.02 -14.94 -5.85
CA MET A 1 -9.11 -14.44 -7.24
C MET A 1 -8.06 -13.35 -7.36
N THR A 2 -7.35 -13.26 -8.48
CA THR A 2 -6.37 -12.19 -8.69
C THR A 2 -7.04 -11.00 -9.38
N HIS A 3 -6.60 -9.80 -9.03
CA HIS A 3 -7.08 -8.55 -9.62
C HIS A 3 -5.90 -7.78 -10.19
N THR A 4 -6.08 -7.18 -11.36
CA THR A 4 -5.06 -6.33 -11.99
C THR A 4 -5.38 -4.87 -11.66
N ILE A 5 -4.35 -4.12 -11.25
CA ILE A 5 -4.41 -2.66 -11.08
C ILE A 5 -3.51 -1.99 -12.10
N GLU A 6 -3.93 -0.83 -12.60
CA GLU A 6 -3.10 0.00 -13.46
C GLU A 6 -2.50 1.13 -12.63
N ILE A 7 -1.18 1.31 -12.72
CA ILE A 7 -0.43 2.32 -11.97
C ILE A 7 0.58 3.00 -12.89
N SER A 8 0.92 4.25 -12.58
CA SER A 8 1.98 4.98 -13.27
C SER A 8 3.35 4.33 -13.06
N ASP A 9 4.23 4.51 -14.04
CA ASP A 9 5.62 4.01 -13.97
C ASP A 9 6.38 4.55 -12.74
N ASP A 10 6.14 5.83 -12.39
CA ASP A 10 6.66 6.46 -11.17
C ASP A 10 6.24 5.71 -9.89
N LEU A 11 4.95 5.34 -9.79
CA LEU A 11 4.45 4.62 -8.62
C LEU A 11 5.03 3.21 -8.58
N LYS A 12 5.15 2.55 -9.74
CA LYS A 12 5.79 1.24 -9.84
C LYS A 12 7.24 1.30 -9.35
N ASP A 13 8.02 2.27 -9.80
CA ASP A 13 9.44 2.43 -9.42
C ASP A 13 9.60 2.68 -7.93
N ARG A 14 8.71 3.50 -7.35
CA ARG A 14 8.66 3.71 -5.90
C ARG A 14 8.34 2.42 -5.13
N LEU A 15 7.35 1.66 -5.57
CA LEU A 15 7.01 0.37 -4.94
C LEU A 15 8.19 -0.61 -5.02
N ASP A 16 8.85 -0.69 -6.18
CA ASP A 16 10.04 -1.53 -6.40
C ASP A 16 11.20 -1.13 -5.45
N SER A 17 11.46 0.18 -5.31
CA SER A 17 12.48 0.70 -4.39
C SER A 17 12.17 0.46 -2.91
N HIS A 18 10.91 0.26 -2.55
CA HIS A 18 10.46 -0.02 -1.18
C HIS A 18 10.27 -1.52 -0.91
N CYS A 19 10.40 -2.37 -1.94
CA CYS A 19 10.34 -3.82 -1.83
C CYS A 19 11.64 -4.34 -1.22
N GLU A 20 11.55 -5.10 -0.14
CA GLU A 20 12.69 -5.77 0.49
C GLU A 20 13.18 -6.98 -0.34
N GLU A 21 14.39 -7.48 -0.04
CA GLU A 21 14.91 -8.68 -0.73
C GLU A 21 13.94 -9.86 -0.57
N ASP A 22 13.59 -10.51 -1.68
CA ASP A 22 12.58 -11.58 -1.77
C ASP A 22 11.12 -11.16 -1.52
N GLN A 23 10.84 -9.88 -1.24
CA GLN A 23 9.48 -9.40 -1.07
C GLN A 23 8.79 -9.18 -2.42
N THR A 24 7.51 -9.50 -2.51
CA THR A 24 6.68 -9.13 -3.67
C THR A 24 5.96 -7.79 -3.48
N ILE A 25 5.59 -7.13 -4.58
CA ILE A 25 4.77 -5.91 -4.53
C ILE A 25 3.42 -6.18 -3.83
N GLU A 26 2.87 -7.39 -3.94
CA GLU A 26 1.65 -7.79 -3.23
C GLU A 26 1.86 -7.76 -1.72
N GLU A 27 2.93 -8.36 -1.21
CA GLU A 27 3.28 -8.34 0.21
C GLU A 27 3.55 -6.92 0.72
N LEU A 28 4.23 -6.09 -0.06
CA LEU A 28 4.42 -4.68 0.30
C LEU A 28 3.08 -3.94 0.43
N LEU A 29 2.14 -4.18 -0.50
CA LEU A 29 0.81 -3.58 -0.45
C LEU A 29 -0.01 -4.09 0.74
N GLU A 30 0.06 -5.38 1.07
CA GLU A 30 -0.60 -5.93 2.26
C GLU A 30 -0.05 -5.31 3.55
N GLU A 31 1.27 -5.16 3.67
CA GLU A 31 1.90 -4.50 4.82
C GLU A 31 1.45 -3.03 4.92
N LEU A 32 1.40 -2.29 3.81
CA LEU A 32 0.91 -0.91 3.79
C LEU A 32 -0.56 -0.81 4.22
N VAL A 33 -1.40 -1.75 3.79
CA VAL A 33 -2.81 -1.81 4.21
C VAL A 33 -2.91 -2.16 5.70
N SER A 34 -2.13 -3.12 6.18
CA SER A 34 -2.06 -3.49 7.59
C SER A 34 -1.63 -2.31 8.48
N ILE A 35 -0.66 -1.51 8.04
CA ILE A 35 -0.26 -0.26 8.70
C ILE A 35 -1.43 0.73 8.73
N TYR A 36 -2.14 0.90 7.60
CA TYR A 36 -3.31 1.78 7.52
C TYR A 36 -4.43 1.35 8.48
N GLU A 37 -4.70 0.04 8.58
CA GLU A 37 -5.74 -0.52 9.45
C GLU A 37 -5.35 -0.52 10.94
N THR A 38 -4.07 -0.75 11.25
CA THR A 38 -3.58 -0.89 12.62
C THR A 38 -3.24 0.45 13.26
N ASP A 39 -2.55 1.32 12.52
CA ASP A 39 -2.10 2.61 13.03
C ASP A 39 -3.22 3.67 12.99
N GLY A 40 -4.32 3.39 12.28
CA GLY A 40 -5.49 4.27 12.24
C GLY A 40 -5.16 5.69 11.78
N ALA A 41 -4.04 5.88 11.09
CA ALA A 41 -3.45 7.19 10.79
C ALA A 41 -4.36 8.09 9.93
N PHE A 42 -5.49 7.58 9.44
CA PHE A 42 -6.53 8.34 8.73
C PHE A 42 -7.96 8.20 9.29
N LEU A 43 -8.19 7.43 10.36
CA LEU A 43 -9.52 7.24 10.96
C LEU A 43 -9.79 8.18 12.15
N GLN A 44 -8.93 9.16 12.41
CA GLN A 44 -9.10 10.05 13.56
C GLN A 44 -9.64 11.46 13.30
N GLU A 45 -9.68 12.02 12.10
CA GLU A 45 -10.23 13.38 11.93
C GLU A 45 -10.83 13.60 10.52
N GLY A 46 -12.06 13.17 10.26
CA GLY A 46 -12.65 13.45 8.94
C GLY A 46 -14.09 13.03 8.63
N TYR A 47 -14.73 12.15 9.41
CA TYR A 47 -16.20 12.07 9.39
C TYR A 47 -16.75 13.10 10.38
N SER A 48 -16.55 14.38 10.05
CA SER A 48 -17.42 15.47 10.51
C SER A 48 -18.11 16.05 9.30
N GLU A 49 -19.19 15.39 8.90
CA GLU A 49 -20.41 16.02 8.39
C GLU A 49 -21.61 15.36 9.07
#